data_AF-A0A1I3Z738-F1
#
_entry.id   AF-A0A1I3Z738-F1
#
_cell.length_a   1.000
_cell.length_b   1.000
_cell.length_c   1.000
_cell.angle_alpha   90.00
_cell.angle_beta   90.00
_cell.angle_gamma   90.00
#
_symmetry.space_group_name_H-M   'P 1'
#
loop_
_entity.id
_entity.type
_entity.pdbx_description
1 polymer ?
#
loop_
_entity_poly.entity_id
_entity_poly.type
_entity_poly.pdbx_seq_one_letter_code
_entity_poly.pdbx_strand_id
1 'polypeptide(L)'
;MPPSPRRGRVAAPAGQPPHVWRKSIEKLTRQHEQAGAPPNLTLCFTFPSGRPASRSRVTFVLPEHVPDFDGEEAWFEMALTAGVPWSYWRAVRQVDPPATTRQADAR
;
A
#
# COMPACT_ATOMS: atom_id res chain seq x y z
N MET A 1 18.55 -17.70 35.70
CA MET A 1 17.16 -17.44 35.26
C MET A 1 17.00 -17.96 33.84
N PRO A 2 16.05 -18.87 33.56
CA PRO A 2 15.69 -19.18 32.17
C PRO A 2 14.88 -18.02 31.55
N PRO A 3 15.04 -17.71 30.26
CA PRO A 3 14.26 -16.68 29.60
C PRO A 3 12.80 -17.14 29.46
N SER A 4 11.86 -16.27 29.83
CA SER A 4 10.42 -16.49 29.69
C SER A 4 10.05 -16.87 28.25
N PRO A 5 9.10 -17.81 28.03
CA PRO A 5 8.70 -18.18 26.68
C PRO A 5 8.10 -16.96 25.97
N ARG A 6 8.71 -16.56 24.85
CA ARG A 6 8.14 -15.54 23.97
C ARG A 6 6.78 -16.05 23.52
N ARG A 7 5.71 -15.35 23.93
CA ARG A 7 4.33 -15.63 23.53
C ARG A 7 4.32 -15.81 22.00
N GLY A 8 4.15 -17.05 21.55
CA GLY A 8 4.17 -17.41 20.14
C GLY A 8 3.16 -16.52 19.41
N ARG A 9 3.65 -15.78 18.41
CA ARG A 9 2.81 -14.98 17.53
C ARG A 9 1.88 -15.94 16.79
N VAL A 10 0.62 -15.99 17.21
CA VAL A 10 -0.40 -16.82 16.58
C VAL A 10 -0.52 -16.35 15.13
N ALA A 11 -0.20 -17.24 14.18
CA ALA A 11 -0.48 -17.01 12.78
C ALA A 11 -1.99 -16.79 12.62
N ALA A 12 -2.40 -15.79 11.84
CA ALA A 12 -3.82 -15.55 11.57
C ALA A 12 -4.47 -16.84 11.01
N PRO A 13 -5.68 -17.22 11.47
CA PRO A 13 -6.34 -18.43 11.01
C PRO A 13 -6.54 -18.38 9.49
N ALA A 14 -6.09 -19.44 8.80
CA ALA A 14 -6.22 -19.58 7.36
C ALA A 14 -7.70 -19.62 6.96
N GLY A 15 -8.13 -18.68 6.12
CA GLY A 15 -9.49 -18.63 5.56
C GLY A 15 -10.30 -17.38 5.86
N GLN A 16 -9.82 -16.49 6.74
CA GLN A 16 -10.47 -15.20 6.95
C GLN A 16 -9.92 -14.17 5.94
N PRO A 17 -10.78 -13.41 5.22
CA PRO A 17 -10.29 -12.35 4.34
C PRO A 17 -9.45 -11.39 5.17
N PRO A 18 -8.27 -10.99 4.67
CA PRO A 18 -7.29 -10.35 5.52
C PRO A 18 -7.84 -9.02 6.02
N HIS A 19 -7.76 -8.82 7.33
CA HIS A 19 -8.43 -7.71 8.01
C HIS A 19 -7.91 -6.37 7.48
N VAL A 20 -8.80 -5.54 6.94
CA VAL A 20 -8.44 -4.21 6.44
C VAL A 20 -8.53 -3.21 7.58
N TRP A 21 -7.39 -2.68 8.00
CA TRP A 21 -7.29 -1.68 9.06
C TRP A 21 -7.67 -0.28 8.58
N ARG A 22 -7.32 0.05 7.34
CA ARG A 22 -7.48 1.40 6.78
C ARG A 22 -7.65 1.34 5.28
N LYS A 23 -8.48 2.23 4.74
CA LYS A 23 -8.58 2.51 3.30
C LYS A 23 -8.20 3.96 3.02
N SER A 24 -7.55 4.22 1.90
CA SER A 24 -7.21 5.56 1.43
C SER A 24 -7.22 5.58 -0.10
N ILE A 25 -7.53 6.72 -0.71
CA ILE A 25 -7.36 6.92 -2.16
C ILE A 25 -6.02 7.59 -2.35
N GLU A 26 -5.10 6.92 -3.01
CA GLU A 26 -3.72 7.40 -3.18
C GLU A 26 -3.32 7.30 -4.65
N LYS A 27 -2.48 8.24 -5.09
CA LYS A 27 -1.86 8.19 -6.40
C LYS A 27 -0.62 7.29 -6.31
N LEU A 28 -0.65 6.16 -7.00
CA LEU A 28 0.49 5.27 -7.14
C LEU A 28 1.33 5.71 -8.34
N THR A 29 2.63 5.83 -8.12
CA THR A 29 3.64 6.07 -9.15
C THR A 29 4.47 4.80 -9.34
N ARG A 30 4.58 4.32 -10.59
CA ARG A 30 5.38 3.19 -11.00
C ARG A 30 6.87 3.53 -10.90
N GLN A 31 7.66 2.64 -10.29
CA GLN A 31 9.11 2.75 -10.23
C GLN A 31 9.73 1.60 -11.04
N HIS A 32 10.65 1.96 -11.94
CA HIS A 32 11.38 1.03 -12.80
C HIS A 32 12.79 0.79 -12.25
N GLU A 33 13.37 -0.38 -12.52
CA GLU A 33 14.69 -0.80 -12.01
C GLU A 33 15.85 0.05 -12.52
N GLN A 34 15.70 0.61 -13.73
CA GLN A 34 16.67 1.49 -14.36
C GLN A 34 15.95 2.55 -15.17
N ALA A 35 16.46 3.78 -15.14
CA ALA A 35 16.13 4.78 -16.14
C ALA A 35 16.62 4.26 -17.51
N GLY A 36 15.73 3.65 -18.29
CA GLY A 36 16.03 3.03 -19.59
C GLY A 36 15.98 1.50 -19.63
N ALA A 37 15.58 0.82 -18.54
CA ALA A 37 15.23 -0.60 -18.61
C ALA A 37 13.97 -0.82 -19.47
N PRO A 38 13.82 -2.02 -20.08
CA PRO A 38 12.59 -2.36 -20.80
C PRO A 38 11.37 -2.15 -19.89
N PRO A 39 10.24 -1.63 -20.42
CA PRO A 39 9.07 -1.16 -19.65
C PRO A 39 8.35 -2.23 -18.81
N ASN A 40 8.83 -3.47 -18.85
CA ASN A 40 8.16 -4.64 -18.29
C ASN A 40 8.67 -5.07 -16.91
N LEU A 41 9.68 -4.42 -16.33
CA LEU A 41 10.16 -4.72 -14.96
C LEU A 41 9.80 -3.58 -14.01
N THR A 42 8.52 -3.55 -13.62
CA THR A 42 8.08 -2.70 -12.51
C THR A 42 8.65 -3.24 -11.20
N LEU A 43 9.51 -2.47 -10.54
CA LEU A 43 10.08 -2.85 -9.24
C LEU A 43 9.05 -2.75 -8.12
N CYS A 44 8.44 -1.58 -8.02
CA CYS A 44 7.50 -1.24 -6.97
C CYS A 44 6.67 -0.02 -7.37
N PHE A 45 5.59 0.19 -6.65
CA PHE A 45 4.78 1.39 -6.72
C PHE A 45 4.99 2.21 -5.45
N THR A 46 5.01 3.53 -5.59
CA THR A 46 5.17 4.45 -4.47
C THR A 46 3.99 5.40 -4.38
N PHE A 47 3.58 5.75 -3.15
CA PHE A 47 2.63 6.84 -2.91
C PHE A 47 3.04 7.63 -1.66
N PRO A 48 2.69 8.93 -1.57
CA PRO A 48 2.95 9.73 -0.38
C PRO A 48 2.01 9.30 0.75
N SER A 49 2.51 8.60 1.77
CA SER A 49 1.65 8.25 2.91
C SER A 49 1.55 9.42 3.88
N GLY A 50 0.32 9.82 4.22
CA GLY A 50 0.04 10.93 5.14
C GLY A 50 0.51 10.72 6.59
N ARG A 51 1.11 9.57 6.92
CA ARG A 51 1.83 9.38 8.18
C ARG A 51 3.32 9.33 7.86
N PRO A 52 4.11 10.31 8.30
CA PRO A 52 5.55 10.26 8.08
C PRO A 52 6.10 9.02 8.80
N ALA A 53 6.52 8.02 8.03
CA ALA A 53 7.48 7.08 8.57
C ALA A 53 8.73 7.92 8.90
N SER A 54 9.34 7.70 10.06
CA SER A 54 10.49 8.48 10.55
C SER A 54 11.67 8.60 9.56
N ARG A 55 11.67 7.80 8.48
CA ARG A 55 12.74 7.70 7.49
C ARG A 55 12.30 7.88 6.03
N SER A 56 11.00 8.02 5.72
CA SER A 56 10.52 8.18 4.35
C SER A 56 9.17 8.90 4.27
N ARG A 57 9.04 9.80 3.29
CA ARG A 57 7.77 10.48 2.94
C ARG A 57 6.90 9.65 2.00
N VAL A 58 7.42 8.53 1.51
CA VAL A 58 6.73 7.64 0.57
C VAL A 58 6.64 6.23 1.11
N THR A 59 5.55 5.56 0.75
CA THR A 59 5.32 4.14 1.04
C THR A 59 5.51 3.34 -0.24
N PHE A 60 6.21 2.22 -0.11
CA PHE A 60 6.48 1.28 -1.19
C PHE A 60 5.44 0.16 -1.17
N VAL A 61 4.99 -0.24 -2.36
CA VAL A 61 4.01 -1.29 -2.60
C VAL A 61 4.57 -2.21 -3.67
N LEU A 62 4.55 -3.51 -3.44
CA LEU A 62 5.02 -4.50 -4.41
C LEU A 62 4.03 -4.61 -5.58
N PRO A 63 4.51 -4.92 -6.80
CA PRO A 63 3.65 -5.03 -7.98
C PRO A 63 2.59 -6.14 -7.85
N GLU A 64 2.88 -7.21 -7.13
CA GLU A 64 1.92 -8.29 -6.80
C GLU A 64 0.70 -7.82 -6.01
N HIS A 65 0.73 -6.61 -5.45
CA HIS A 65 -0.38 -6.02 -4.69
C HIS A 65 -1.05 -4.87 -5.42
N VAL A 66 -0.70 -4.64 -6.68
CA VAL A 66 -1.27 -3.58 -7.52
C VAL A 66 -1.85 -4.23 -8.78
N PRO A 67 -3.15 -4.04 -9.07
CA PRO A 67 -3.72 -4.47 -10.34
C PRO A 67 -2.98 -3.82 -11.51
N ASP A 68 -2.87 -4.53 -12.63
CA ASP A 68 -2.30 -3.97 -13.85
C ASP A 68 -3.08 -2.72 -14.30
N PHE A 69 -2.36 -1.69 -14.71
CA PHE A 69 -2.93 -0.46 -15.26
C PHE A 69 -1.99 0.13 -16.31
N ASP A 70 -2.57 0.90 -17.22
CA ASP A 70 -1.83 1.61 -18.26
C ASP A 70 -1.20 2.90 -17.72
N GLY A 71 0.06 3.12 -18.08
CA GLY A 71 0.81 4.34 -17.76
C GLY A 71 1.68 4.24 -16.50
N GLU A 72 2.28 5.38 -16.15
CA GLU A 72 3.26 5.48 -15.07
C GLU A 72 2.61 5.83 -13.72
N GLU A 73 1.42 6.46 -13.74
CA GLU A 73 0.74 6.86 -12.52
C GLU A 73 -0.77 6.66 -12.65
N ALA A 74 -1.40 6.15 -11.59
CA ALA A 74 -2.85 6.04 -11.52
C ALA A 74 -3.34 6.13 -10.07
N TRP A 75 -4.62 6.45 -9.92
CA TRP A 75 -5.26 6.55 -8.61
C TRP A 75 -5.85 5.21 -8.21
N PHE A 76 -5.59 4.81 -6.97
CA PHE A 76 -6.04 3.53 -6.43
C PHE A 76 -6.66 3.68 -5.05
N GLU A 77 -7.69 2.86 -4.80
CA GLU A 77 -8.16 2.60 -3.45
C GLU A 77 -7.16 1.66 -2.77
N MET A 78 -6.31 2.22 -1.92
CA MET A 78 -5.31 1.51 -1.13
C MET A 78 -5.93 0.99 0.17
N ALA A 79 -5.68 -0.27 0.50
CA ALA A 79 -6.09 -0.91 1.75
C ALA A 79 -4.87 -1.38 2.56
N LEU A 80 -4.73 -0.88 3.79
CA LEU A 80 -3.79 -1.40 4.77
C LEU A 80 -4.34 -2.71 5.33
N THR A 81 -3.74 -3.79 4.91
CA THR A 81 -4.19 -5.15 5.14
C THR A 81 -3.33 -5.81 6.22
N ALA A 82 -3.98 -6.48 7.17
CA ALA A 82 -3.28 -7.25 8.20
C ALA A 82 -2.54 -8.43 7.55
N GLY A 83 -1.21 -8.42 7.67
CA GLY A 83 -0.33 -9.48 7.21
C GLY A 83 0.56 -9.98 8.34
N VAL A 84 1.10 -11.17 8.17
CA VAL A 84 2.12 -11.72 9.06
C VAL A 84 3.45 -11.72 8.30
N PRO A 85 4.54 -11.15 8.84
CA PRO A 85 4.68 -10.57 10.18
C PRO A 85 4.28 -9.08 10.31
N TRP A 86 3.96 -8.38 9.23
CA TRP A 86 3.56 -6.97 9.29
C TRP A 86 2.37 -6.68 8.37
N SER A 87 1.56 -5.69 8.74
CA SER A 87 0.53 -5.15 7.85
C SER A 87 1.17 -4.53 6.62
N TYR A 88 0.52 -4.70 5.46
CA TYR A 88 1.02 -4.23 4.16
C TYR A 88 -0.07 -3.46 3.42
N TRP A 89 0.33 -2.57 2.53
CA TRP A 89 -0.59 -1.87 1.64
C TRP A 89 -0.82 -2.69 0.37
N ARG A 90 -2.07 -2.76 -0.06
CA ARG A 90 -2.46 -3.29 -1.38
C ARG A 90 -3.41 -2.34 -2.07
N ALA A 91 -3.31 -2.23 -3.39
CA ALA A 91 -4.34 -1.60 -4.17
C ALA A 91 -5.51 -2.57 -4.36
N VAL A 92 -6.71 -2.11 -4.04
CA VAL A 92 -7.95 -2.89 -4.15
C VAL A 92 -8.53 -2.75 -5.55
N ARG A 93 -8.55 -1.52 -6.08
CA ARG A 93 -9.04 -1.19 -7.42
C ARG A 93 -8.50 0.16 -7.87
N GLN A 94 -8.37 0.31 -9.18
CA GLN A 94 -8.18 1.63 -9.80
C GLN A 94 -9.44 2.46 -9.61
N VAL A 95 -9.26 3.74 -9.29
CA VAL A 95 -10.34 4.70 -9.10
C VAL A 95 -10.04 5.96 -9.91
N ASP A 96 -11.07 6.74 -10.19
CA ASP A 96 -10.87 8.09 -10.68
C ASP A 96 -10.09 8.93 -9.65
N PRO A 97 -9.34 9.96 -10.09
CA PRO A 97 -8.77 10.94 -9.18
C PRO A 97 -9.85 11.38 -8.19
N PRO A 98 -9.55 11.46 -6.88
CA PRO A 98 -10.50 12.01 -5.94
C PRO A 98 -10.86 13.37 -6.49
N ALA A 99 -12.14 13.55 -6.87
CA ALA A 99 -12.63 14.86 -7.23
C ALA A 99 -12.12 15.78 -6.13
N THR A 100 -11.48 16.88 -6.51
CA THR A 100 -11.13 17.94 -5.57
C THR A 100 -12.45 18.50 -5.04
N THR A 101 -13.19 17.72 -4.25
CA THR A 101 -14.16 18.22 -3.32
C THR A 101 -13.29 18.93 -2.33
N ARG A 102 -13.04 20.21 -2.64
CA ARG A 102 -12.97 21.29 -1.69
C ARG A 102 -14.04 20.99 -0.64
N GLN A 103 -13.69 20.21 0.38
CA GLN A 103 -14.47 20.03 1.58
C GLN A 103 -14.26 21.32 2.39
N ALA A 104 -14.72 22.43 1.80
CA ALA A 104 -15.15 23.59 2.53
C ALA A 104 -16.56 23.24 2.99
N ASP A 105 -16.67 22.34 3.96
CA ASP A 105 -17.89 22.26 4.74
C ASP A 105 -17.81 23.43 5.73
N ALA A 106 -18.44 24.51 5.29
CA ALA A 106 -18.78 25.63 6.12
C ALA A 106 -19.87 25.20 7.10
N ARG A 107 -19.59 25.28 8.40
CA ARG A 107 -20.47 25.87 9.41
C ARG A 107 -19.81 25.93 10.77
#